data_AF-A0A919IH01-F1
#
_entry.id   AF-A0A919IH01-F1
#
_cell.length_a   1.000
_cell.length_b   1.000
_cell.length_c   1.000
_cell.angle_alpha   90.00
_cell.angle_beta   90.00
_cell.angle_gamma   90.00
#
_symmetry.space_group_name_H-M   'P 1'
#
loop_
_entity.id
_entity.type
_entity.pdbx_description
1 polymer ?
#
loop_
_entity_poly.entity_id
_entity_poly.type
_entity_poly.pdbx_seq_one_letter_code
_entity_poly.pdbx_strand_id
1 'polypeptide(L)'
;MTALQSRAEVATLSRVRRRRPSHQGWAYAAPTAVFVVIFFVIPIGIVARMAVSDWGLFAGYRGINAPENFSDVLDDRLFWPAVGFTVKYTLVTTVILLALALGLALLVQESTRWTGFLRTSFLVPSALGLASASLLFYALYSPQSSPFGAVSFLGTPGSALWSTVALIVWRYAGFYMLLLLVGLQGIPGDVYEAARLDGAGRFQTFWHVTVPLIRSSLALCTILCVTGSLLAFDQFFILTKGGPDNSTITIVQLIYNMAFQGQNNLGRAAALSILVLLALLVLNIAQFRGLRGKEES
;
A
#
# COMPACT_ATOMS: atom_id res chain seq x y z
N MET A 1 -32.93 -5.08 -57.01
CA MET A 1 -33.76 -4.78 -55.83
C MET A 1 -33.14 -5.44 -54.58
N THR A 2 -31.85 -5.15 -54.33
CA THR A 2 -31.01 -5.98 -53.44
C THR A 2 -30.04 -5.13 -52.60
N ALA A 3 -30.37 -3.86 -52.41
CA ALA A 3 -29.54 -2.89 -51.66
C ALA A 3 -30.33 -2.10 -50.61
N LEU A 4 -31.64 -2.35 -50.47
CA LEU A 4 -32.53 -1.64 -49.53
C LEU A 4 -32.93 -2.47 -48.30
N GLN A 5 -32.61 -3.77 -48.26
CA GLN A 5 -32.87 -4.62 -47.08
C GLN A 5 -31.70 -4.69 -46.10
N SER A 6 -30.47 -4.34 -46.51
CA SER A 6 -29.28 -4.43 -45.63
C SER A 6 -29.14 -3.28 -44.63
N ARG A 7 -29.97 -2.23 -44.72
CA ARG A 7 -29.93 -1.09 -43.79
C ARG A 7 -30.86 -1.23 -42.58
N ALA A 8 -31.72 -2.25 -42.54
CA ALA A 8 -32.69 -2.44 -41.46
C ALA A 8 -32.12 -3.24 -40.26
N GLU A 9 -31.05 -4.02 -40.43
CA GLU A 9 -30.45 -4.83 -39.36
C GLU A 9 -29.38 -4.11 -38.52
N VAL A 10 -28.92 -2.92 -38.92
CA VAL A 10 -27.86 -2.19 -38.22
C VAL A 10 -28.41 -1.16 -37.21
N ALA A 11 -29.75 -1.02 -37.12
CA ALA A 11 -30.40 0.01 -36.29
C ALA A 11 -30.90 -0.47 -34.92
N THR A 12 -30.48 -1.64 -34.45
CA THR A 12 -30.67 -2.08 -33.06
C THR A 12 -29.35 -2.11 -32.31
N LEU A 13 -28.60 -1.01 -32.38
CA LEU A 13 -27.63 -0.69 -31.33
C LEU A 13 -28.43 -0.53 -30.04
N SER A 14 -28.29 -1.54 -29.19
CA SER A 14 -28.80 -1.63 -27.84
C SER A 14 -28.63 -0.29 -27.12
N ARG A 15 -29.73 0.47 -27.02
CA ARG A 15 -29.85 1.50 -25.98
C ARG A 15 -29.62 0.79 -24.66
N VAL A 16 -28.43 0.95 -24.08
CA VAL A 16 -28.16 0.61 -22.68
C VAL A 16 -29.13 1.45 -21.86
N ARG A 17 -30.30 0.87 -21.61
CA ARG A 17 -31.33 1.47 -20.75
C ARG A 17 -30.68 1.53 -19.39
N ARG A 18 -30.21 2.71 -18.99
CA ARG A 18 -29.83 3.04 -17.60
C ARG A 18 -31.03 2.62 -16.74
N ARG A 19 -31.00 1.39 -16.22
CA ARG A 19 -32.00 0.92 -15.27
C ARG A 19 -31.89 1.87 -14.09
N ARG A 20 -32.98 2.59 -13.79
CA ARG A 20 -33.08 3.33 -12.54
C ARG A 20 -32.67 2.35 -11.42
N PRO A 21 -31.78 2.73 -10.49
CA PRO A 21 -31.39 1.83 -9.42
C PRO A 21 -32.68 1.39 -8.72
N SER A 22 -32.95 0.08 -8.75
CA SER A 22 -34.14 -0.45 -8.10
C SER A 22 -34.00 -0.23 -6.59
N HIS A 23 -35.10 0.06 -5.91
CA HIS A 23 -35.09 0.15 -4.44
C HIS A 23 -34.54 -1.13 -3.78
N GLN A 24 -34.65 -2.27 -4.47
CA GLN A 24 -34.04 -3.55 -4.09
C GLN A 24 -32.50 -3.51 -4.12
N GLY A 25 -31.88 -2.82 -5.10
CA GLY A 25 -30.42 -2.66 -5.16
C GLY A 25 -29.88 -1.84 -3.97
N TRP A 26 -30.59 -0.78 -3.58
CA TRP A 26 -30.25 -0.01 -2.37
C TRP A 26 -30.47 -0.82 -1.10
N ALA A 27 -31.53 -1.64 -1.03
CA ALA A 27 -31.79 -2.51 0.12
C ALA A 27 -30.67 -3.56 0.31
N TYR A 28 -30.13 -4.13 -0.76
CA TYR A 28 -28.99 -5.06 -0.66
C TYR A 28 -27.68 -4.38 -0.25
N ALA A 29 -27.46 -3.12 -0.65
CA ALA A 29 -26.29 -2.35 -0.24
C ALA A 29 -26.40 -1.76 1.17
N ALA A 30 -27.62 -1.65 1.72
CA ALA A 30 -27.89 -0.94 2.96
C ALA A 30 -27.11 -1.48 4.18
N PRO A 31 -27.01 -2.80 4.44
CA PRO A 31 -26.25 -3.31 5.59
C PRO A 31 -24.78 -2.91 5.54
N THR A 32 -24.15 -3.02 4.36
CA THR A 32 -22.76 -2.60 4.14
C THR A 32 -22.62 -1.08 4.27
N ALA A 33 -23.54 -0.31 3.72
CA ALA A 33 -23.51 1.15 3.82
C ALA A 33 -23.63 1.62 5.28
N VAL A 34 -24.53 1.02 6.08
CA VAL A 34 -24.66 1.30 7.51
C VAL A 34 -23.36 0.99 8.25
N PHE A 35 -22.75 -0.16 7.98
CA PHE A 35 -21.46 -0.53 8.57
C PHE A 35 -20.37 0.50 8.23
N VAL A 36 -20.27 0.91 6.96
CA VAL A 36 -19.31 1.92 6.50
C VAL A 36 -19.54 3.27 7.19
N VAL A 37 -20.80 3.70 7.30
CA VAL A 37 -21.13 4.97 7.95
C VAL A 37 -20.74 4.94 9.42
N ILE A 38 -21.12 3.88 10.15
CA ILE A 38 -20.90 3.77 11.59
C ILE A 38 -19.41 3.65 11.92
N PHE A 39 -18.67 2.80 11.21
CA PHE A 39 -17.29 2.46 11.58
C PHE A 39 -16.21 3.25 10.84
N PHE A 40 -16.55 3.99 9.78
CA PHE A 40 -15.58 4.81 9.05
C PHE A 40 -16.00 6.27 8.98
N VAL A 41 -17.21 6.59 8.47
CA VAL A 41 -17.61 7.98 8.24
C VAL A 41 -17.78 8.75 9.55
N ILE A 42 -18.44 8.16 10.55
CA ILE A 42 -18.62 8.80 11.86
C ILE A 42 -17.26 9.04 12.56
N PRO A 43 -16.35 8.05 12.70
CA PRO A 43 -15.02 8.29 13.28
C PRO A 43 -14.22 9.37 12.55
N ILE A 44 -14.25 9.41 11.21
CA ILE A 44 -13.59 10.47 10.43
C ILE A 44 -14.17 11.84 10.78
N GLY A 45 -15.49 11.95 10.93
CA GLY A 45 -16.14 13.19 11.38
C GLY A 45 -15.71 13.62 12.78
N ILE A 46 -15.55 12.66 13.71
CA ILE A 46 -15.04 12.93 15.06
C ILE A 46 -13.60 13.43 15.01
N VAL A 47 -12.73 12.79 14.23
CA VAL A 47 -11.34 13.22 14.03
C VAL A 47 -11.27 14.60 13.38
N ALA A 48 -12.12 14.88 12.39
CA ALA A 48 -12.20 16.21 11.77
C ALA A 48 -12.62 17.28 12.78
N ARG A 49 -13.56 16.97 13.69
CA ARG A 49 -13.92 17.87 14.79
C ARG A 49 -12.78 18.07 15.78
N MET A 50 -12.08 16.99 16.16
CA MET A 50 -10.91 17.08 17.03
C MET A 50 -9.81 17.94 16.40
N ALA A 51 -9.56 17.80 15.09
CA ALA A 51 -8.54 18.55 14.37
C ALA A 51 -8.72 20.08 14.47
N VAL A 52 -9.96 20.56 14.52
CA VAL A 52 -10.27 21.99 14.64
C VAL A 52 -10.47 22.47 16.08
N SER A 53 -10.29 21.58 17.07
CA SER A 53 -10.57 21.86 18.48
C SER A 53 -9.32 21.68 19.35
N ASP A 54 -9.23 22.42 20.46
CA ASP A 54 -8.31 22.02 21.53
C ASP A 54 -8.91 20.79 22.21
N TRP A 55 -8.25 19.65 22.02
CA TRP A 55 -8.69 18.37 22.54
C TRP A 55 -7.53 17.65 23.21
N GLY A 56 -7.50 17.67 24.54
CA GLY A 56 -6.54 16.91 25.32
C GLY A 56 -7.00 15.48 25.53
N LEU A 57 -6.06 14.52 25.60
CA LEU A 57 -6.37 13.11 25.85
C LEU A 57 -7.17 12.90 27.15
N PHE A 58 -6.78 13.57 28.23
CA PHE A 58 -7.44 13.46 29.54
C PHE A 58 -8.44 14.59 29.80
N ALA A 59 -8.23 15.74 29.17
CA ALA A 59 -9.04 16.93 29.44
C ALA A 59 -10.27 17.06 28.55
N GLY A 60 -10.34 16.29 27.47
CA GLY A 60 -11.43 16.36 26.50
C GLY A 60 -11.43 17.67 25.72
N TYR A 61 -12.61 18.02 25.21
CA TYR A 61 -12.84 19.23 24.42
C TYR A 61 -12.74 20.50 25.28
N ARG A 62 -11.89 21.45 24.88
CA ARG A 62 -11.65 22.72 25.57
C ARG A 62 -12.06 23.96 24.76
N GLY A 63 -12.50 23.78 23.53
CA GLY A 63 -12.88 24.87 22.64
C GLY A 63 -12.39 24.65 21.22
N ILE A 64 -12.69 25.61 20.34
CA ILE A 64 -12.15 25.64 18.98
C ILE A 64 -10.73 26.21 19.04
N ASN A 65 -9.80 25.59 18.31
CA ASN A 65 -8.37 25.93 18.26
C ASN A 65 -7.84 25.84 16.82
N ALA A 66 -8.69 26.25 15.87
CA ALA A 66 -8.35 26.33 14.46
C ALA A 66 -8.04 27.79 14.10
N PRO A 67 -6.92 28.06 13.40
CA PRO A 67 -6.07 27.11 12.67
C PRO A 67 -4.84 26.57 13.45
N GLU A 68 -4.71 26.86 14.74
CA GLU A 68 -3.48 26.67 15.53
C GLU A 68 -2.97 25.22 15.51
N ASN A 69 -3.87 24.23 15.61
CA ASN A 69 -3.46 22.82 15.54
C ASN A 69 -2.74 22.47 14.22
N PHE A 70 -3.09 23.10 13.11
CA PHE A 70 -2.48 22.83 11.81
C PHE A 70 -1.13 23.53 11.67
N SER A 71 -1.02 24.79 12.11
CA SER A 71 0.27 25.50 12.12
C SER A 71 1.27 24.83 13.06
N ASP A 72 0.84 24.46 14.26
CA ASP A 72 1.69 23.80 15.26
C ASP A 72 2.27 22.47 14.76
N VAL A 73 1.48 21.72 13.97
CA VAL A 73 1.93 20.46 13.37
C VAL A 73 2.99 20.70 12.30
N LEU A 74 2.82 21.73 11.46
CA LEU A 74 3.78 22.05 10.41
C LEU A 74 5.10 22.62 10.96
N ASP A 75 5.02 23.30 12.12
CA ASP A 75 6.16 23.84 12.84
C ASP A 75 6.84 22.82 13.78
N ASP A 76 6.27 21.62 13.94
CA ASP A 76 6.89 20.57 14.75
C ASP A 76 8.22 20.13 14.12
N ARG A 77 9.29 20.17 14.93
CA ARG A 77 10.65 19.79 14.54
C ARG A 77 10.78 18.38 13.94
N LEU A 78 9.85 17.47 14.26
CA LEU A 78 9.84 16.10 13.76
C LEU A 78 8.97 15.92 12.51
N PHE A 79 8.13 16.90 12.14
CA PHE A 79 7.20 16.78 11.02
C PHE A 79 7.90 16.51 9.69
N TRP A 80 8.77 17.43 9.25
CA TRP A 80 9.48 17.28 7.97
C TRP A 80 10.45 16.09 7.94
N PRO A 81 11.23 15.81 9.01
CA PRO A 81 11.99 14.56 9.10
C PRO A 81 11.13 13.31 8.96
N ALA A 82 9.97 13.25 9.61
CA ALA A 82 9.07 12.11 9.52
C ALA A 82 8.45 11.94 8.13
N VAL A 83 8.06 13.05 7.47
CA VAL A 83 7.61 13.04 6.07
C VAL A 83 8.72 12.51 5.16
N GLY A 84 9.92 13.07 5.27
CA GLY A 84 11.07 12.68 4.46
C GLY A 84 11.45 11.21 4.64
N PHE A 85 11.46 10.73 5.89
CA PHE A 85 11.71 9.33 6.20
C PHE A 85 10.62 8.41 5.63
N THR A 86 9.34 8.75 5.82
CA THR A 86 8.20 7.96 5.32
C THR A 86 8.22 7.84 3.80
N VAL A 87 8.49 8.94 3.08
CA VAL A 87 8.61 8.95 1.61
C VAL A 87 9.82 8.13 1.15
N LYS A 88 10.99 8.33 1.78
CA LYS A 88 12.22 7.57 1.48
C LYS A 88 12.01 6.08 1.66
N TYR A 89 11.46 5.69 2.81
CA TYR A 89 11.12 4.29 3.11
C TYR A 89 10.15 3.72 2.09
N THR A 90 9.06 4.45 1.79
CA THR A 90 8.05 4.04 0.81
C THR A 90 8.66 3.79 -0.57
N LEU A 91 9.50 4.69 -1.07
CA LEU A 91 10.15 4.56 -2.37
C LEU A 91 11.07 3.33 -2.40
N VAL A 92 11.97 3.21 -1.42
CA VAL A 92 12.94 2.11 -1.33
C VAL A 92 12.24 0.77 -1.21
N THR A 93 11.29 0.64 -0.27
CA THR A 93 10.54 -0.60 -0.06
C THR A 93 9.72 -0.97 -1.29
N THR A 94 9.02 -0.02 -1.92
CA THR A 94 8.19 -0.33 -3.09
C THR A 94 9.02 -0.88 -4.24
N VAL A 95 10.14 -0.23 -4.57
CA VAL A 95 11.00 -0.69 -5.68
C VAL A 95 11.55 -2.08 -5.41
N ILE A 96 12.10 -2.32 -4.22
CA ILE A 96 12.71 -3.61 -3.86
C ILE A 96 11.65 -4.71 -3.81
N LEU A 97 10.51 -4.44 -3.17
CA LEU A 97 9.45 -5.42 -2.97
C LEU A 97 8.83 -5.83 -4.30
N LEU A 98 8.53 -4.88 -5.19
CA LEU A 98 7.96 -5.19 -6.50
C LEU A 98 8.97 -5.91 -7.41
N ALA A 99 10.23 -5.49 -7.41
CA ALA A 99 11.28 -6.15 -8.18
C ALA A 99 11.48 -7.60 -7.72
N LEU A 100 11.56 -7.83 -6.40
CA LEU A 100 11.70 -9.17 -5.86
C LEU A 100 10.44 -10.00 -6.11
N ALA A 101 9.25 -9.45 -5.87
CA ALA A 101 7.98 -10.13 -6.10
C ALA A 101 7.82 -10.56 -7.55
N LEU A 102 8.17 -9.70 -8.51
CA LEU A 102 8.14 -10.03 -9.94
C LEU A 102 9.15 -11.15 -10.27
N GLY A 103 10.38 -11.06 -9.75
CA GLY A 103 11.39 -12.11 -9.91
C GLY A 103 10.93 -13.46 -9.37
N LEU A 104 10.34 -13.48 -8.16
CA LEU A 104 9.77 -14.69 -7.57
C LEU A 104 8.59 -15.22 -8.39
N ALA A 105 7.74 -14.33 -8.93
CA ALA A 105 6.60 -14.74 -9.73
C ALA A 105 7.03 -15.40 -11.05
N LEU A 106 8.04 -14.84 -11.72
CA LEU A 106 8.64 -15.44 -12.92
C LEU A 106 9.30 -16.79 -12.62
N LEU A 107 10.03 -16.89 -11.50
CA LEU A 107 10.64 -18.15 -11.06
C LEU A 107 9.60 -19.25 -10.85
N VAL A 108 8.47 -18.91 -10.24
CA VAL A 108 7.36 -19.83 -9.99
C VAL A 108 6.61 -20.17 -11.28
N GLN A 109 6.49 -19.24 -12.22
CA GLN A 109 5.86 -19.45 -13.52
C GLN A 109 6.63 -20.43 -14.39
N GLU A 110 7.96 -20.32 -14.44
CA GLU A 110 8.83 -21.19 -15.23
C GLU A 110 9.04 -22.57 -14.59
N SER A 111 8.84 -22.67 -13.27
CA SER A 111 8.94 -23.95 -12.58
C SER A 111 7.75 -24.84 -12.94
N THR A 112 7.98 -26.11 -13.29
CA THR A 112 6.90 -27.10 -13.54
C THR A 112 6.81 -28.15 -12.42
N ARG A 113 7.95 -28.58 -11.88
CA ARG A 113 8.03 -29.64 -10.86
C ARG A 113 7.81 -29.17 -9.41
N TRP A 114 8.21 -27.93 -9.11
CA TRP A 114 8.31 -27.39 -7.74
C TRP A 114 7.35 -26.24 -7.44
N THR A 115 6.39 -25.98 -8.32
CA THR A 115 5.46 -24.84 -8.23
C THR A 115 4.76 -24.74 -6.88
N GLY A 116 4.16 -25.83 -6.40
CA GLY A 116 3.45 -25.87 -5.12
C GLY A 116 4.38 -25.57 -3.94
N PHE A 117 5.59 -26.14 -3.95
CA PHE A 117 6.57 -25.91 -2.89
C PHE A 117 7.05 -24.45 -2.87
N LEU A 118 7.45 -23.90 -4.02
CA LEU A 118 7.92 -22.51 -4.13
C LEU A 118 6.83 -21.51 -3.75
N ARG A 119 5.58 -21.71 -4.21
CA ARG A 119 4.46 -20.84 -3.82
C ARG A 119 4.26 -20.85 -2.31
N THR A 120 4.27 -22.04 -1.70
CA THR A 120 4.03 -22.19 -0.27
C THR A 120 5.17 -21.57 0.53
N SER A 121 6.43 -21.88 0.20
CA SER A 121 7.59 -21.39 0.94
C SER A 121 7.70 -19.86 0.93
N PHE A 122 7.43 -19.22 -0.20
CA PHE A 122 7.43 -17.76 -0.31
C PHE A 122 6.21 -17.12 0.36
N LEU A 123 5.08 -17.81 0.43
CA LEU A 123 3.84 -17.29 1.02
C LEU A 123 3.80 -17.43 2.54
N VAL A 124 4.43 -18.45 3.12
CA VAL A 124 4.40 -18.72 4.57
C VAL A 124 4.69 -17.49 5.43
N PRO A 125 5.70 -16.64 5.15
CA PRO A 125 5.94 -15.41 5.92
C PRO A 125 4.75 -14.44 5.96
N SER A 126 3.94 -14.40 4.90
CA SER A 126 2.78 -13.50 4.81
C SER A 126 1.64 -13.91 5.76
N ALA A 127 1.61 -15.17 6.20
CA ALA A 127 0.62 -15.67 7.14
C ALA A 127 0.84 -15.18 8.58
N LEU A 128 2.05 -14.73 8.93
CA LEU A 128 2.33 -14.17 10.26
C LEU A 128 1.70 -12.79 10.43
N GLY A 129 1.28 -12.43 11.64
CA GLY A 129 0.90 -11.05 11.95
C GLY A 129 2.10 -10.10 11.82
N LEU A 130 1.88 -8.86 11.37
CA LEU A 130 2.97 -7.89 11.21
C LEU A 130 3.70 -7.65 12.54
N ALA A 131 2.95 -7.41 13.64
CA ALA A 131 3.53 -7.23 14.96
C ALA A 131 4.36 -8.45 15.44
N SER A 132 3.86 -9.67 15.21
CA SER A 132 4.57 -10.90 15.57
C SER A 132 5.86 -11.07 14.76
N ALA A 133 5.82 -10.78 13.45
CA ALA A 133 7.01 -10.79 12.61
C ALA A 133 8.02 -9.72 13.06
N SER A 134 7.55 -8.51 13.41
CA SER A 134 8.39 -7.45 13.97
C SER A 134 9.05 -7.85 15.28
N LEU A 135 8.34 -8.53 16.18
CA LEU A 135 8.92 -9.01 17.43
C LEU A 135 9.95 -10.14 17.20
N LEU A 136 9.68 -11.05 16.26
CA LEU A 136 10.63 -12.09 15.86
C LEU A 136 11.92 -11.47 15.34
N PHE A 137 11.82 -10.50 14.44
CA PHE A 137 12.99 -9.81 13.89
C PHE A 137 13.68 -8.92 14.92
N TYR A 138 12.95 -8.32 15.86
CA TYR A 138 13.54 -7.60 16.99
C TYR A 138 14.47 -8.53 17.79
N ALA A 139 14.03 -9.76 18.08
CA ALA A 139 14.86 -10.75 18.76
C ALA A 139 16.07 -11.20 17.91
N LEU A 140 15.90 -11.34 16.59
CA LEU A 140 16.99 -11.66 15.66
C LEU A 140 18.01 -10.53 15.51
N TYR A 141 17.58 -9.28 15.59
CA TYR A 141 18.43 -8.10 15.45
C TYR A 141 19.01 -7.59 16.76
N SER A 142 18.53 -8.11 17.89
CA SER A 142 19.01 -7.77 19.22
C SER A 142 20.46 -8.26 19.41
N PRO A 143 21.41 -7.38 19.79
CA PRO A 143 22.81 -7.77 20.01
C PRO A 143 23.01 -8.87 21.06
N GLN A 144 22.08 -9.01 22.02
CA GLN A 144 22.19 -10.01 23.08
C GLN A 144 21.69 -11.40 22.69
N SER A 145 20.72 -11.49 21.76
CA SER A 145 20.04 -12.75 21.40
C SER A 145 20.25 -13.16 19.94
N SER A 146 20.90 -12.32 19.15
CA SER A 146 21.12 -12.55 17.72
C SER A 146 21.99 -13.78 17.47
N PRO A 147 21.53 -14.74 16.64
CA PRO A 147 22.37 -15.85 16.18
C PRO A 147 23.52 -15.38 15.28
N PHE A 148 23.49 -14.14 14.81
CA PHE A 148 24.51 -13.53 13.94
C PHE A 148 25.63 -12.84 14.73
N GLY A 149 25.63 -12.94 16.07
CA GLY A 149 26.56 -12.25 16.95
C GLY A 149 26.20 -10.78 17.20
N ALA A 150 27.14 -10.03 17.77
CA ALA A 150 26.95 -8.64 18.24
C ALA A 150 26.98 -7.61 17.09
N VAL A 151 26.14 -7.78 16.07
CA VAL A 151 25.98 -6.83 14.96
C VAL A 151 24.92 -5.79 15.31
N SER A 152 25.23 -4.52 15.09
CA SER A 152 24.31 -3.40 15.38
C SER A 152 23.30 -3.16 14.25
N PHE A 153 22.36 -4.09 14.08
CA PHE A 153 21.34 -4.05 13.03
C PHE A 153 20.38 -2.85 13.13
N LEU A 154 20.23 -2.27 14.33
CA LEU A 154 19.29 -1.18 14.61
C LEU A 154 19.97 0.08 15.18
N GLY A 155 21.31 0.07 15.34
CA GLY A 155 22.02 1.15 16.04
C GLY A 155 22.37 2.38 15.20
N THR A 156 22.18 2.36 13.88
CA THR A 156 22.37 3.53 13.01
C THR A 156 21.11 3.79 12.17
N PRO A 157 20.85 5.04 11.74
CA PRO A 157 19.68 5.34 10.89
C PRO A 157 19.61 4.48 9.62
N GLY A 158 20.77 4.25 9.00
CA GLY A 158 20.89 3.43 7.80
C GLY A 158 20.62 1.95 8.08
N SER A 159 21.26 1.37 9.09
CA SER A 159 21.05 -0.04 9.43
C SER A 159 19.62 -0.32 9.88
N ALA A 160 19.03 0.57 10.68
CA ALA A 160 17.64 0.45 11.11
C ALA A 160 16.65 0.45 9.94
N LEU A 161 16.84 1.34 8.95
CA LEU A 161 16.04 1.35 7.73
C LEU A 161 16.19 0.03 6.96
N TRP A 162 17.41 -0.41 6.66
CA TRP A 162 17.65 -1.60 5.85
C TRP A 162 17.19 -2.89 6.53
N SER A 163 17.39 -3.01 7.84
CA SER A 163 16.86 -4.10 8.67
C SER A 163 15.33 -4.16 8.62
N THR A 164 14.67 -2.99 8.70
CA THR A 164 13.21 -2.93 8.60
C THR A 164 12.73 -3.25 7.18
N VAL A 165 13.43 -2.79 6.14
CA VAL A 165 13.14 -3.14 4.75
C VAL A 165 13.28 -4.65 4.54
N ALA A 166 14.33 -5.28 5.07
CA ALA A 166 14.55 -6.73 4.96
C ALA A 166 13.39 -7.51 5.59
N LEU A 167 12.91 -7.11 6.76
CA LEU A 167 11.71 -7.69 7.40
C LEU A 167 10.49 -7.58 6.49
N ILE A 168 10.21 -6.37 6.00
CA ILE A 168 9.00 -6.08 5.22
C ILE A 168 9.03 -6.82 3.89
N VAL A 169 10.20 -6.88 3.24
CA VAL A 169 10.41 -7.65 2.02
C VAL A 169 10.21 -9.14 2.27
N TRP A 170 10.86 -9.70 3.30
CA TRP A 170 10.68 -11.11 3.66
C TRP A 170 9.20 -11.46 3.92
N ARG A 171 8.49 -10.58 4.63
CA ARG A 171 7.09 -10.80 4.98
C ARG A 171 6.15 -10.71 3.78
N TYR A 172 6.28 -9.68 2.96
CA TYR A 172 5.28 -9.34 1.94
C TYR A 172 5.63 -9.82 0.52
N ALA A 173 6.88 -10.22 0.25
CA ALA A 173 7.29 -10.61 -1.10
C ALA A 173 6.42 -11.74 -1.68
N GLY A 174 6.06 -12.75 -0.87
CA GLY A 174 5.17 -13.83 -1.30
C GLY A 174 3.77 -13.37 -1.66
N PHE A 175 3.21 -12.42 -0.90
CA PHE A 175 1.88 -11.87 -1.19
C PHE A 175 1.86 -11.13 -2.54
N TYR A 176 2.82 -10.23 -2.76
CA TYR A 176 2.93 -9.50 -4.02
C TYR A 176 3.33 -10.40 -5.20
N MET A 177 4.15 -11.42 -4.95
CA MET A 177 4.47 -12.45 -5.92
C MET A 177 3.18 -13.15 -6.40
N LEU A 178 2.27 -13.54 -5.50
CA LEU A 178 1.02 -14.19 -5.91
C LEU A 178 0.15 -13.28 -6.76
N LEU A 179 0.03 -12.00 -6.41
CA LEU A 179 -0.74 -11.03 -7.19
C LEU A 179 -0.17 -10.89 -8.61
N LEU A 180 1.15 -10.78 -8.75
CA LEU A 180 1.81 -10.69 -10.06
C LEU A 180 1.75 -12.01 -10.83
N LEU A 181 1.85 -13.15 -10.14
CA LEU A 181 1.74 -14.47 -10.74
C LEU A 181 0.37 -14.72 -11.36
N VAL A 182 -0.71 -14.23 -10.73
CA VAL A 182 -2.07 -14.28 -11.31
C VAL A 182 -2.14 -13.46 -12.60
N GLY A 183 -1.51 -12.28 -12.63
CA GLY A 183 -1.39 -11.47 -13.84
C GLY A 183 -0.62 -12.18 -14.95
N LEU A 184 0.52 -12.80 -14.60
CA LEU A 184 1.35 -13.57 -15.53
C LEU A 184 0.62 -14.79 -16.11
N GLN A 185 -0.17 -15.49 -15.29
CA GLN A 185 -0.99 -16.64 -15.73
C GLN A 185 -2.16 -16.24 -16.63
N GLY A 186 -2.54 -14.96 -16.64
CA GLY A 186 -3.55 -14.44 -17.56
C GLY A 186 -3.07 -14.29 -19.00
N ILE A 187 -1.75 -14.39 -19.26
CA ILE A 187 -1.18 -14.26 -20.61
C ILE A 187 -1.28 -15.60 -21.35
N PRO A 188 -1.96 -15.66 -22.51
CA PRO A 188 -2.02 -16.89 -23.31
C PRO A 188 -0.63 -17.34 -23.78
N GLY A 189 -0.39 -18.65 -23.77
CA GLY A 189 0.89 -19.24 -24.20
C GLY A 189 1.27 -18.86 -25.64
N ASP A 190 0.29 -18.79 -26.53
CA ASP A 190 0.45 -18.47 -27.95
C ASP A 190 1.12 -17.11 -28.18
N VAL A 191 0.94 -16.14 -27.26
CA VAL A 191 1.59 -14.83 -27.32
C VAL A 191 3.11 -14.97 -27.16
N TYR A 192 3.56 -15.87 -26.28
CA TYR A 192 4.97 -16.17 -26.09
C TYR A 192 5.56 -16.95 -27.27
N GLU A 193 4.77 -17.83 -27.90
CA GLU A 193 5.19 -18.56 -29.09
C GLU A 193 5.33 -17.64 -30.31
N ALA A 194 4.36 -16.75 -30.52
CA ALA A 194 4.42 -15.73 -31.57
C ALA A 194 5.66 -14.85 -31.43
N ALA A 195 5.95 -14.36 -30.21
CA ALA A 195 7.15 -13.56 -29.97
C ALA A 195 8.45 -14.33 -30.28
N ARG A 196 8.49 -15.65 -30.04
CA ARG A 196 9.65 -16.50 -30.39
C ARG A 196 9.77 -16.71 -31.89
N LEU A 197 8.65 -16.85 -32.60
CA LEU A 197 8.63 -16.95 -34.07
C LEU A 197 9.10 -15.65 -34.73
N ASP A 198 8.81 -14.50 -34.12
CA ASP A 198 9.30 -13.18 -34.54
C ASP A 198 10.79 -12.93 -34.17
N GLY A 199 11.47 -13.92 -33.60
CA GLY A 199 12.89 -13.83 -33.23
C GLY A 199 13.17 -13.02 -31.96
N ALA A 200 12.16 -12.72 -31.15
CA ALA A 200 12.35 -11.96 -29.92
C ALA A 200 13.13 -12.79 -28.86
N GLY A 201 14.23 -12.24 -28.36
CA GLY A 201 15.00 -12.84 -27.27
C GLY A 201 14.30 -12.68 -25.91
N ARG A 202 14.73 -13.46 -24.90
CA ARG A 202 14.09 -13.47 -23.55
C ARG A 202 13.93 -12.09 -22.91
N PHE A 203 14.94 -11.22 -23.07
CA PHE A 203 14.90 -9.86 -22.53
C PHE A 203 13.92 -8.97 -23.31
N GLN A 204 13.83 -9.14 -24.63
CA GLN A 204 12.85 -8.44 -25.46
C GLN A 204 11.43 -8.89 -25.12
N THR A 205 11.19 -10.20 -25.02
CA THR A 205 9.90 -10.76 -24.59
C THR A 205 9.51 -10.24 -23.22
N PHE A 206 10.44 -10.18 -22.25
CA PHE A 206 10.14 -9.66 -20.93
C PHE A 206 9.66 -8.20 -20.95
N TRP A 207 10.43 -7.29 -21.58
CA TRP A 207 10.12 -5.86 -21.56
C TRP A 207 9.00 -5.43 -22.51
N HIS A 208 8.84 -6.12 -23.64
CA HIS A 208 7.89 -5.72 -24.69
C HIS A 208 6.61 -6.55 -24.72
N VAL A 209 6.60 -7.74 -24.09
CA VAL A 209 5.42 -8.61 -24.03
C VAL A 209 4.95 -8.77 -22.59
N THR A 210 5.78 -9.33 -21.72
CA THR A 210 5.36 -9.66 -20.35
C THR A 210 4.99 -8.42 -19.52
N VAL A 211 5.92 -7.47 -19.37
CA VAL A 211 5.73 -6.28 -18.51
C VAL A 211 4.51 -5.43 -18.97
N PRO A 212 4.32 -5.15 -20.27
CA PRO A 212 3.14 -4.41 -20.74
C PRO A 212 1.82 -5.14 -20.48
N LEU A 213 1.79 -6.47 -20.66
CA LEU A 213 0.56 -7.25 -20.46
C LEU A 213 0.17 -7.39 -18.99
N ILE A 214 1.13 -7.44 -18.06
CA ILE A 214 0.86 -7.45 -16.61
C ILE A 214 0.77 -6.07 -15.98
N ARG A 215 0.75 -4.98 -16.77
CA ARG A 215 0.80 -3.61 -16.25
C ARG A 215 -0.32 -3.30 -15.24
N SER A 216 -1.50 -3.89 -15.41
CA SER A 216 -2.65 -3.70 -14.51
C SER A 216 -2.41 -4.37 -13.16
N SER A 217 -1.82 -5.56 -13.16
CA SER A 217 -1.37 -6.23 -11.93
C SER A 217 -0.22 -5.49 -11.26
N LEU A 218 0.77 -4.99 -12.03
CA LEU A 218 1.85 -4.15 -11.51
C LEU A 218 1.32 -2.85 -10.90
N ALA A 219 0.35 -2.20 -11.55
CA ALA A 219 -0.30 -1.01 -11.07
C ALA A 219 -1.00 -1.24 -9.73
N LEU A 220 -1.79 -2.31 -9.64
CA LEU A 220 -2.47 -2.71 -8.41
C LEU A 220 -1.46 -2.96 -7.29
N CYS A 221 -0.42 -3.76 -7.54
CA CYS A 221 0.63 -4.03 -6.56
C CYS A 221 1.35 -2.75 -6.12
N THR A 222 1.59 -1.81 -7.03
CA THR A 222 2.23 -0.52 -6.74
C THR A 222 1.34 0.33 -5.83
N ILE A 223 0.04 0.44 -6.12
CA ILE A 223 -0.92 1.19 -5.30
C ILE A 223 -0.99 0.62 -3.88
N LEU A 224 -1.12 -0.71 -3.76
CA LEU A 224 -1.18 -1.39 -2.47
C LEU A 224 0.12 -1.21 -1.67
N CYS A 225 1.26 -1.36 -2.33
CA CYS A 225 2.57 -1.23 -1.68
C CYS A 225 2.82 0.19 -1.19
N VAL A 226 2.60 1.19 -2.04
CA VAL A 226 2.78 2.60 -1.67
C VAL A 226 1.83 2.99 -0.55
N THR A 227 0.55 2.63 -0.63
CA THR A 227 -0.43 2.95 0.42
C THR A 227 -0.07 2.29 1.75
N GLY A 228 0.34 1.01 1.72
CA GLY A 228 0.77 0.28 2.92
C GLY A 228 2.04 0.87 3.54
N SER A 229 3.03 1.24 2.73
CA SER A 229 4.29 1.82 3.23
C SER A 229 4.14 3.26 3.75
N LEU A 230 3.26 4.07 3.17
CA LEU A 230 2.97 5.42 3.69
C LEU A 230 2.29 5.38 5.06
N LEU A 231 1.52 4.31 5.32
CA LEU A 231 0.86 4.05 6.60
C LEU A 231 1.71 3.22 7.58
N ALA A 232 3.03 3.09 7.32
CA ALA A 232 3.92 2.31 8.15
C ALA A 232 3.98 2.81 9.59
N PHE A 233 3.74 1.91 10.55
CA PHE A 233 3.77 2.21 11.98
C PHE A 233 4.36 1.05 12.77
N ASP A 234 3.68 -0.10 12.78
CA ASP A 234 3.99 -1.25 13.65
C ASP A 234 5.47 -1.64 13.66
N GLN A 235 6.06 -1.80 12.47
CA GLN A 235 7.43 -2.26 12.34
C GLN A 235 8.45 -1.29 12.92
N PHE A 236 8.24 0.02 12.77
CA PHE A 236 9.15 1.03 13.32
C PHE A 236 8.89 1.23 14.81
N PHE A 237 7.63 1.17 15.23
CA PHE A 237 7.28 1.23 16.63
C PHE A 237 7.89 0.07 17.44
N ILE A 238 7.87 -1.15 16.89
CA ILE A 238 8.38 -2.35 17.55
C ILE A 238 9.90 -2.46 17.43
N LEU A 239 10.48 -2.30 16.23
CA LEU A 239 11.91 -2.52 16.03
C LEU A 239 12.75 -1.38 16.60
N THR A 240 12.40 -0.14 16.27
CA THR A 240 13.29 1.00 16.49
C THR A 240 12.75 1.99 17.51
N LYS A 241 11.45 1.96 17.80
CA LYS A 241 10.73 3.00 18.56
C LYS A 241 10.98 4.40 18.01
N GLY A 242 11.22 4.51 16.69
CA GLY A 242 11.57 5.76 16.00
C GLY A 242 13.06 6.11 16.01
N GLY A 243 13.91 5.32 16.69
CA GLY A 243 15.35 5.55 16.79
C GLY A 243 16.19 4.99 15.62
N PRO A 244 17.51 5.16 15.67
CA PRO A 244 18.23 6.04 16.61
C PRO A 244 17.95 7.51 16.31
N ASP A 245 18.06 8.38 17.31
CA ASP A 245 17.91 9.85 17.19
C ASP A 245 16.67 10.33 16.42
N ASN A 246 15.51 9.69 16.67
CA ASN A 246 14.24 9.99 15.99
C ASN A 246 14.27 9.85 14.44
N SER A 247 15.33 9.24 13.89
CA SER A 247 15.56 9.17 12.44
C SER A 247 14.64 8.20 11.69
N THR A 248 13.93 7.32 12.40
CA THR A 248 13.01 6.35 11.81
C THR A 248 11.55 6.58 12.21
N ILE A 249 11.23 7.74 12.77
CA ILE A 249 9.85 8.14 13.04
C ILE A 249 9.12 8.29 11.71
N THR A 250 8.07 7.51 11.50
CA THR A 250 7.15 7.69 10.37
C THR A 250 6.08 8.73 10.70
N ILE A 251 5.38 9.22 9.69
CA ILE A 251 4.32 10.20 9.89
C ILE A 251 3.19 9.65 10.77
N VAL A 252 2.86 8.36 10.65
CA VAL A 252 1.85 7.69 11.49
C VAL A 252 2.37 7.51 12.91
N GLN A 253 3.66 7.21 13.08
CA GLN A 253 4.26 7.17 14.42
C GLN A 253 4.28 8.55 15.08
N LEU A 254 4.48 9.62 14.31
CA LEU A 254 4.39 10.98 14.83
C LEU A 254 2.98 11.31 15.35
N ILE A 255 1.93 10.92 14.61
CA ILE A 255 0.53 11.01 15.07
C ILE A 255 0.36 10.29 16.41
N TYR A 256 0.84 9.05 16.50
CA TYR A 256 0.76 8.26 17.73
C TYR A 256 1.49 8.94 18.89
N ASN A 257 2.69 9.49 18.65
CA ASN A 257 3.46 10.17 19.68
C ASN A 257 2.76 11.43 20.19
N MET A 258 2.20 12.25 19.29
CA MET A 258 1.42 13.43 19.67
C MET A 258 0.17 13.07 20.50
N ALA A 259 -0.53 12.01 20.11
CA ALA A 259 -1.75 11.57 20.78
C ALA A 259 -1.47 10.92 22.15
N PHE A 260 -0.46 10.06 22.23
CA PHE A 260 -0.32 9.09 23.32
C PHE A 260 1.08 9.02 23.97
N GLN A 261 2.14 9.59 23.37
CA GLN A 261 3.49 9.58 23.96
C GLN A 261 3.99 10.99 24.29
N GLY A 262 3.67 11.44 25.50
CA GLY A 262 4.26 12.64 26.10
C GLY A 262 3.48 13.93 25.85
N GLN A 263 2.91 14.13 24.65
CA GLN A 263 2.18 15.37 24.34
C GLN A 263 0.69 15.32 24.73
N ASN A 264 0.05 14.14 24.70
CA ASN A 264 -1.36 13.93 25.09
C ASN A 264 -2.34 14.90 24.40
N ASN A 265 -2.02 15.31 23.16
CA ASN A 265 -2.76 16.31 22.40
C ASN A 265 -3.47 15.64 21.21
N LEU A 266 -4.74 15.29 21.42
CA LEU A 266 -5.58 14.68 20.39
C LEU A 266 -5.94 15.66 19.29
N GLY A 267 -6.04 16.97 19.59
CA GLY A 267 -6.34 17.99 18.59
C GLY A 267 -5.26 18.09 17.51
N ARG A 268 -3.98 18.20 17.92
CA ARG A 268 -2.83 18.21 17.01
C ARG A 268 -2.65 16.87 16.28
N ALA A 269 -2.77 15.75 16.98
CA ALA A 269 -2.71 14.44 16.34
C ALA A 269 -3.82 14.23 15.29
N ALA A 270 -5.03 14.72 15.57
CA ALA A 270 -6.14 14.70 14.63
C ALA A 270 -5.90 15.62 13.43
N ALA A 271 -5.35 16.82 13.63
CA ALA A 271 -4.97 17.72 12.54
C ALA A 271 -3.93 17.07 11.61
N LEU A 272 -2.88 16.47 12.17
CA LEU A 272 -1.90 15.70 11.39
C LEU A 272 -2.54 14.50 10.66
N SER A 273 -3.47 13.79 11.30
CA SER A 273 -4.21 12.68 10.68
C SER A 273 -5.03 13.14 9.46
N ILE A 274 -5.68 14.30 9.54
CA ILE A 274 -6.42 14.89 8.42
C ILE A 274 -5.48 15.28 7.28
N LEU A 275 -4.33 15.88 7.58
CA LEU A 275 -3.31 16.20 6.57
C LEU A 275 -2.81 14.94 5.85
N VAL A 276 -2.51 13.88 6.60
CA VAL A 276 -2.09 12.58 6.05
C VAL A 276 -3.20 11.95 5.19
N LEU A 277 -4.45 11.98 5.65
CA LEU A 277 -5.60 11.49 4.88
C LEU A 277 -5.74 12.22 3.54
N LEU A 278 -5.65 13.56 3.54
CA LEU A 278 -5.73 14.36 2.32
C LEU A 278 -4.56 14.06 1.38
N ALA A 279 -3.34 13.95 1.90
CA ALA A 279 -2.16 13.59 1.12
C ALA A 279 -2.32 12.19 0.49
N LEU A 280 -2.79 11.20 1.25
CA LEU A 280 -3.05 9.85 0.75
C LEU A 280 -4.13 9.83 -0.33
N LEU A 281 -5.19 10.62 -0.19
CA LEU A 281 -6.25 10.72 -1.18
C LEU A 281 -5.72 11.32 -2.50
N VAL A 282 -4.93 12.40 -2.42
CA VAL A 282 -4.29 13.01 -3.60
C VAL A 282 -3.35 12.03 -4.28
N LEU A 283 -2.50 11.34 -3.52
CA LEU A 283 -1.57 10.35 -4.04
C LEU A 283 -2.28 9.17 -4.70
N ASN A 284 -3.31 8.61 -4.06
CA ASN A 284 -4.07 7.50 -4.63
C ASN A 284 -4.80 7.90 -5.92
N ILE A 285 -5.39 9.10 -5.98
CA ILE A 285 -6.02 9.61 -7.21
C ILE A 285 -4.97 9.77 -8.32
N ALA A 286 -3.80 10.31 -7.99
CA ALA A 286 -2.70 10.48 -8.95
C ALA A 286 -2.21 9.12 -9.48
N GLN A 287 -2.01 8.13 -8.61
CA GLN A 287 -1.62 6.77 -9.00
C GLN A 287 -2.68 6.13 -9.89
N PHE A 288 -3.96 6.24 -9.51
CA PHE A 288 -5.05 5.62 -10.26
C PHE A 288 -5.18 6.22 -11.66
N ARG A 289 -5.08 7.55 -11.80
CA ARG A 289 -5.09 8.23 -13.10
C ARG A 289 -3.88 7.87 -13.96
N GLY A 290 -2.68 7.88 -13.37
CA GLY A 290 -1.43 7.60 -14.09
C GLY A 290 -1.33 6.16 -14.58
N LEU A 291 -1.91 5.21 -13.85
CA LEU A 291 -1.80 3.78 -14.15
C LEU A 291 -2.94 3.24 -15.03
N ARG A 292 -4.15 3.82 -14.99
CA ARG A 292 -5.28 3.43 -15.87
C ARG A 292 -5.21 4.02 -17.29
N GLY A 293 -4.53 5.15 -17.50
CA GLY A 293 -4.55 5.89 -18.77
C GLY A 293 -3.99 5.19 -20.02
N LYS A 294 -3.64 3.89 -19.94
CA LYS A 294 -3.20 3.08 -21.09
C LYS A 294 -4.17 1.95 -21.47
N GLU A 295 -5.25 1.72 -20.72
CA GLU A 295 -6.26 0.68 -21.03
C GLU A 295 -7.23 1.06 -22.16
N GLU A 296 -7.29 2.34 -22.54
CA GLU A 296 -8.24 2.87 -23.54
C GLU A 296 -7.58 3.38 -24.83
N SER A 297 -6.29 3.10 -25.05
CA SER A 297 -5.53 3.48 -26.26
C SER A 297 -4.83 2.27 -26.86
#